data_AF-A0AAW5QT79-F1
#
_entry.id   AF-A0AAW5QT79-F1
#
_cell.length_a   1.000
_cell.length_b   1.000
_cell.length_c   1.000
_cell.angle_alpha   90.00
_cell.angle_beta   90.00
_cell.angle_gamma   90.00
#
_symmetry.space_group_name_H-M   'P 1'
#
loop_
_entity.id
_entity.type
_entity.pdbx_description
1 polymer ?
#
loop_
_entity_poly.entity_id
_entity_poly.type
_entity_poly.pdbx_seq_one_letter_code
_entity_poly.pdbx_strand_id
1 'polypeptide(L)' 'VARTAAGQGTSAREVLDQLDGDLAVGLVPVGGGGLIAGVAADLRERSPRTSIVGGEPAGAASMTAARGAGGPVTLPE' A
#
# COMPACT_ATOMS: atom_id res chain seq x y z
N VAL A 1 13.73 -6.19 3.84
CA VAL A 1 12.44 -5.49 3.65
C VAL A 1 12.12 -5.29 2.16
N ALA A 2 13.02 -4.75 1.33
CA ALA A 2 12.75 -4.50 -0.10
C ALA A 2 12.26 -5.73 -0.89
N ARG A 3 12.87 -6.91 -0.70
CA ARG A 3 12.43 -8.16 -1.36
C ARG A 3 11.03 -8.60 -0.91
N THR A 4 10.73 -8.45 0.38
CA THR A 4 9.40 -8.79 0.93
C THR A 4 8.34 -7.89 0.33
N ALA A 5 8.56 -6.57 0.32
CA ALA A 5 7.63 -5.63 -0.30
C ALA A 5 7.41 -5.93 -1.80
N ALA A 6 8.48 -6.19 -2.55
CA ALA A 6 8.38 -6.59 -3.96
C ALA A 6 7.56 -7.87 -4.15
N GLY A 7 7.77 -8.89 -3.30
CA GLY A 7 6.97 -10.11 -3.31
C GLY A 7 5.50 -9.88 -2.98
N GLN A 8 5.18 -9.00 -2.02
CA GLN A 8 3.80 -8.63 -1.71
C GLN A 8 3.12 -7.86 -2.85
N GLY A 9 3.89 -7.13 -3.67
CA GLY A 9 3.38 -6.39 -4.82
C GLY A 9 2.83 -7.27 -5.95
N THR A 10 3.15 -8.57 -5.99
CA THR A 10 2.65 -9.45 -7.05
C THR A 10 1.13 -9.59 -7.03
N SER A 11 0.50 -9.48 -5.86
CA SER A 11 -0.96 -9.47 -5.76
C SER A 11 -1.60 -8.28 -6.49
N ALA A 12 -0.92 -7.12 -6.57
CA ALA A 12 -1.42 -5.99 -7.34
C ALA A 12 -1.45 -6.29 -8.85
N ARG A 13 -0.42 -6.96 -9.35
CA ARG A 13 -0.33 -7.42 -10.73
C ARG A 13 -1.44 -8.39 -11.07
N GLU A 14 -1.64 -9.40 -10.22
CA GLU A 14 -2.70 -10.39 -10.41
C GLU A 14 -4.08 -9.70 -10.47
N VAL A 15 -4.37 -8.78 -9.54
CA VAL A 15 -5.62 -8.01 -9.56
C VAL A 15 -5.75 -7.15 -10.80
N LEU A 16 -4.68 -6.46 -11.22
CA LEU A 16 -4.71 -5.60 -12.40
C LEU A 16 -4.93 -6.41 -13.68
N ASP A 17 -4.26 -7.55 -13.81
CA ASP A 17 -4.41 -8.48 -14.93
C ASP A 17 -5.84 -9.07 -14.97
N GLN A 18 -6.41 -9.41 -13.81
CA GLN A 18 -7.80 -9.89 -13.70
C GLN A 18 -8.86 -8.83 -14.03
N LEU A 19 -8.49 -7.55 -14.01
CA LEU A 19 -9.34 -6.42 -14.36
C LEU A 19 -9.02 -5.86 -15.74
N ASP A 20 -8.21 -6.55 -16.55
CA ASP A 20 -7.75 -6.09 -17.87
C ASP A 20 -7.15 -4.67 -17.83
N GLY A 21 -6.48 -4.32 -16.73
CA GLY A 21 -5.91 -3.00 -16.51
C GLY A 21 -6.88 -1.91 -16.06
N ASP A 22 -8.17 -2.19 -15.94
CA ASP A 22 -9.21 -1.22 -15.57
C ASP A 22 -9.42 -1.15 -14.04
N LEU A 23 -8.40 -0.62 -13.35
CA LEU A 23 -8.47 -0.36 -11.92
C LEU A 23 -8.41 1.14 -11.63
N ALA A 24 -9.54 1.75 -11.30
CA ALA A 24 -9.59 3.16 -10.93
C ALA A 24 -8.98 3.43 -9.55
N VAL A 25 -9.33 2.62 -8.54
CA VAL A 25 -8.92 2.81 -7.14
C VAL A 25 -8.60 1.47 -6.47
N GLY A 26 -7.42 1.36 -5.85
CA GLY A 26 -7.05 0.25 -4.98
C GLY A 26 -7.09 0.65 -3.51
N LEU A 27 -7.92 -0.02 -2.70
CA LEU A 27 -7.92 0.10 -1.24
C LEU A 27 -6.98 -0.97 -0.66
N VAL A 28 -5.90 -0.55 0.00
CA VAL A 28 -4.86 -1.45 0.48
C VAL A 28 -4.74 -1.35 2.00
N PRO A 29 -4.82 -2.46 2.76
CA PRO A 29 -4.63 -2.42 4.19
C PRO A 29 -3.18 -2.07 4.54
N VAL A 30 -3.01 -1.29 5.60
CA VAL A 30 -1.71 -0.79 6.04
C VAL A 30 -1.47 -1.23 7.49
N GLY A 31 -0.40 -2.01 7.68
CA GLY A 31 0.25 -2.25 8.97
C GLY A 31 1.67 -1.71 8.90
N GLY A 32 2.67 -2.60 8.85
CA GLY A 32 4.08 -2.20 8.64
C GLY A 32 4.44 -1.65 7.25
N GLY A 33 3.47 -1.37 6.39
CA GLY A 33 3.66 -0.71 5.07
C GLY A 33 4.19 -1.59 3.92
N GLY A 34 4.61 -2.84 4.17
CA GLY A 34 5.21 -3.69 3.13
C GLY A 34 4.30 -3.98 1.94
N LEU A 35 3.02 -4.29 2.19
CA LEU A 35 2.04 -4.57 1.14
C LEU A 35 1.76 -3.32 0.29
N ILE A 36 1.38 -2.20 0.91
CA ILE A 36 1.08 -0.96 0.17
C ILE A 36 2.30 -0.42 -0.58
N ALA A 37 3.52 -0.59 -0.05
CA ALA A 37 4.74 -0.23 -0.77
C ALA A 37 4.94 -1.09 -2.02
N GLY A 38 4.72 -2.40 -1.93
CA GLY A 38 4.79 -3.31 -3.08
C GLY A 38 3.73 -3.03 -4.13
N VAL A 39 2.47 -2.89 -3.69
CA VAL A 39 1.33 -2.56 -4.55
C VAL A 39 1.55 -1.22 -5.26
N ALA A 40 1.99 -0.19 -4.53
CA ALA A 40 2.25 1.13 -5.12
C ALA A 40 3.38 1.10 -6.15
N ALA A 41 4.44 0.33 -5.91
CA ALA A 41 5.52 0.18 -6.87
C ALA A 41 5.04 -0.48 -8.17
N ASP A 42 4.30 -1.60 -8.09
CA ASP A 42 3.82 -2.32 -9.27
C ASP A 42 2.75 -1.52 -10.04
N LEU A 43 1.77 -0.93 -9.35
CA LEU A 43 0.74 -0.10 -10.00
C LEU A 43 1.32 1.18 -10.60
N ARG A 44 2.34 1.81 -10.00
CA ARG A 44 2.96 3.00 -10.59
C ARG A 44 3.62 2.71 -11.94
N GLU A 45 4.15 1.50 -12.11
CA GLU A 45 4.76 1.05 -13.36
C GLU A 45 3.69 0.69 -14.41
N ARG A 46 2.65 -0.06 -14.02
CA ARG A 46 1.69 -0.67 -14.95
C ARG A 46 0.41 0.12 -15.17
N SER A 47 -0.07 0.81 -14.13
CA SER A 47 -1.30 1.60 -14.16
C SER A 47 -1.13 2.91 -13.38
N PRO A 48 -0.33 3.87 -13.90
CA PRO A 48 0.00 5.10 -13.20
C PRO A 48 -1.19 6.02 -12.91
N ARG A 49 -2.36 5.73 -13.49
CA ARG A 49 -3.63 6.45 -13.26
C ARG A 49 -4.45 5.86 -12.11
N THR A 50 -4.15 4.63 -11.67
CA THR A 50 -4.82 4.02 -10.52
C THR A 50 -4.52 4.82 -9.26
N SER A 51 -5.56 5.24 -8.55
CA SER A 51 -5.41 5.86 -7.23
C SER A 51 -5.27 4.79 -6.15
N ILE A 52 -4.43 5.02 -5.16
CA ILE A 52 -4.20 4.08 -4.05
C ILE A 52 -4.62 4.76 -2.76
N VAL A 53 -5.48 4.08 -2.00
CA VAL A 53 -5.93 4.52 -0.67
C VAL A 53 -5.47 3.49 0.35
N GLY A 54 -4.71 3.95 1.34
CA GLY A 54 -4.30 3.13 2.49
C GLY A 54 -5.36 3.13 3.57
N GLY A 55 -5.71 1.95 4.10
CA GLY A 55 -6.61 1.80 5.25
C GLY A 55 -5.88 1.28 6.48
N GLU A 56 -6.03 1.95 7.61
CA GLU A 56 -5.50 1.53 8.92
C GLU A 56 -6.63 1.35 9.93
N PRO A 57 -6.51 0.41 10.88
CA PRO A 57 -7.42 0.34 12.02
C PRO A 57 -7.24 1.57 12.91
N ALA A 58 -8.35 2.12 13.43
CA ALA A 58 -8.31 3.30 14.29
C ALA A 58 -7.42 3.14 15.54
N GLY A 59 -7.34 1.92 16.09
CA GLY A 59 -6.48 1.60 17.24
C GLY A 59 -5.01 1.36 16.92
N ALA A 60 -4.60 1.29 15.64
CA ALA A 60 -3.20 1.07 15.27
C ALA A 60 -2.81 1.83 13.99
N ALA A 61 -3.20 3.10 13.91
CA ALA A 61 -2.97 3.99 12.76
C ALA A 61 -1.51 4.51 12.67
N SER A 62 -0.56 3.56 12.58
CA SER A 62 0.88 3.80 12.66
C SER A 62 1.44 4.67 11.52
N MET A 63 1.00 4.44 10.29
CA MET A 63 1.42 5.18 9.11
C MET A 63 0.81 6.57 9.09
N THR A 64 -0.43 6.72 9.53
CA THR A 64 -1.08 8.03 9.70
C THR A 64 -0.34 8.87 10.73
N ALA A 65 -0.04 8.30 11.91
CA ALA A 65 0.75 8.97 12.94
C ALA A 65 2.15 9.33 12.43
N ALA A 66 2.84 8.39 11.78
CA ALA A 66 4.17 8.63 11.23
C ALA A 66 4.17 9.74 10.16
N ARG A 67 3.15 9.77 9.29
CA ARG A 67 3.02 10.80 8.25
C ARG A 67 2.79 12.19 8.86
N GLY A 68 2.01 12.28 9.94
CA GLY A 68 1.81 13.53 10.68
C GLY A 68 3.07 14.02 11.39
N ALA A 69 3.91 13.10 11.88
CA ALA A 69 5.16 13.40 12.58
C ALA A 69 6.37 13.58 11.63
N GLY A 70 6.23 13.30 10.33
CA GLY A 70 7.33 13.34 9.36
C GLY A 70 8.29 12.15 9.41
N GLY A 71 7.95 11.09 10.14
CA GLY A 71 8.77 9.89 10.31
C GLY A 71 8.14 8.87 11.25
N PRO A 72 8.68 7.65 11.34
CA PRO A 72 8.14 6.61 12.22
C PRO A 72 8.04 7.08 13.68
N VAL A 73 6.90 6.81 14.31
CA VAL A 73 6.65 7.07 15.73
C VAL A 73 6.08 5.83 16.39
N THR A 74 6.34 5.67 17.69
CA THR A 74 5.72 4.64 18.50
C THR A 74 4.32 5.11 18.89
N LEU A 75 3.32 4.27 18.63
CA LEU A 75 1.96 4.53 19.12
C LEU A 75 1.88 4.25 20.62
N PRO A 76 1.06 5.02 21.36
CA PRO A 76 0.67 4.61 22.70
C PRO A 76 -0.09 3.27 22.64
N GLU A 77 0.00 2.50 23.73
CA GLU A 77 -0.75 1.24 23.88
C GLU A 77 -2.27 1.46 23.90
#